data_AF-A0A1S8M9Z7-F1
#
_entry.id   AF-A0A1S8M9Z7-F1
#
_cell.length_a   1.000
_cell.length_b   1.000
_cell.length_c   1.000
_cell.angle_alpha   90.00
_cell.angle_beta   90.00
_cell.angle_gamma   90.00
#
_symmetry.space_group_name_H-M   'P 1'
#
loop_
_entity.id
_entity.type
_entity.pdbx_description
1 polymer ?
#
loop_
_entity_poly.entity_id
_entity_poly.type
_entity_poly.pdbx_seq_one_letter_code
_entity_poly.pdbx_strand_id
1 'polypeptide(L)'
;MSYLAFISDEHLLNCIDELYKTYLNCQQSVELKKFYENKVDHIKFNFDMQFNEIDIQDYVKAEITRKHDKTINNAIGLFHQNLFNGIDGYEAPPLSGYDIRKTDNTIFAELKNKHNTMNSSSTEATFLKLKKWADKYPNSTCYLVEIIATQSQDILWTPKCICY
;
A
#
# COMPACT_ATOMS: atom_id res chain seq x y z
N MET A 1 1.34 -27.48 14.59
CA MET A 1 2.40 -26.47 14.74
C MET A 1 1.96 -25.32 13.87
N SER A 2 1.75 -24.13 14.44
CA SER A 2 1.28 -22.98 13.66
C SER A 2 2.41 -22.38 12.83
N TYR A 3 2.08 -21.76 11.70
CA TYR A 3 3.06 -21.09 10.84
C TYR A 3 3.61 -19.82 11.49
N LEU A 4 2.74 -19.07 12.18
CA LEU A 4 3.08 -17.88 12.93
C LEU A 4 2.52 -17.99 14.35
N ALA A 5 3.23 -17.41 15.32
CA ALA A 5 2.85 -17.52 16.74
C ALA A 5 1.77 -16.50 17.16
N PHE A 6 1.51 -15.50 16.33
CA PHE A 6 0.74 -14.30 16.68
C PHE A 6 -0.55 -14.11 15.85
N ILE A 7 -0.79 -14.98 14.87
CA ILE A 7 -2.06 -15.06 14.12
C ILE A 7 -2.43 -16.54 13.92
N SER A 8 -3.71 -16.82 13.70
CA SER A 8 -4.15 -18.18 13.36
C SER A 8 -3.73 -18.58 11.94
N ASP A 9 -3.50 -19.87 11.71
CA ASP A 9 -3.18 -20.39 10.38
C ASP A 9 -4.34 -20.15 9.40
N GLU A 10 -5.59 -20.23 9.87
CA GLU A 10 -6.78 -19.92 9.07
C GLU A 10 -6.76 -18.47 8.56
N HIS A 11 -6.45 -17.51 9.43
CA HIS A 11 -6.38 -16.10 9.06
C HIS A 11 -5.25 -15.83 8.08
N LEU A 12 -4.07 -16.40 8.32
CA LEU A 12 -2.92 -16.30 7.41
C LEU A 12 -3.26 -16.85 6.03
N LEU A 13 -3.85 -18.04 5.95
CA LEU A 13 -4.21 -18.68 4.69
C LEU A 13 -5.29 -17.89 3.94
N ASN A 14 -6.26 -17.32 4.63
CA ASN A 14 -7.26 -16.43 4.03
C ASN A 14 -6.60 -15.18 3.43
N CYS A 15 -5.66 -14.54 4.15
CA CYS A 15 -4.92 -13.38 3.62
C CYS A 15 -4.13 -13.74 2.34
N ILE A 16 -3.48 -14.91 2.34
CA ILE A 16 -2.73 -15.41 1.18
C ILE A 16 -3.66 -15.71 0.00
N ASP A 17 -4.82 -16.33 0.26
CA ASP A 17 -5.82 -16.64 -0.77
C ASP A 17 -6.40 -15.38 -1.43
N GLU A 18 -6.71 -14.34 -0.64
CA GLU A 18 -7.16 -13.04 -1.18
C GLU A 18 -6.09 -12.39 -2.08
N LEU A 19 -4.83 -12.42 -1.65
CA LEU A 19 -3.73 -11.91 -2.45
C LEU A 19 -3.59 -12.73 -3.75
N TYR A 20 -3.60 -14.05 -3.65
CA TYR A 20 -3.49 -14.96 -4.80
C TYR A 20 -4.61 -14.76 -5.82
N LYS A 21 -5.87 -14.61 -5.36
CA LYS A 21 -7.01 -14.28 -6.23
C LYS A 21 -6.79 -12.98 -7.01
N THR A 22 -6.16 -11.99 -6.39
CA THR A 22 -5.82 -10.74 -7.09
C THR A 22 -4.81 -10.95 -8.22
N TYR A 23 -3.79 -11.79 -8.01
CA TYR A 23 -2.86 -12.19 -9.07
C TYR A 23 -3.57 -12.92 -10.22
N LEU A 24 -4.44 -13.88 -9.91
CA LEU A 24 -5.23 -14.61 -10.92
C LEU A 24 -6.11 -13.66 -11.74
N ASN A 25 -6.79 -12.72 -11.08
CA ASN A 25 -7.65 -11.75 -11.74
C ASN A 25 -6.87 -10.84 -12.70
N CYS A 26 -5.66 -10.40 -12.32
CA CYS A 26 -4.80 -9.61 -13.20
C CYS A 26 -4.30 -10.43 -14.41
N GLN A 27 -4.03 -11.73 -14.25
CA GLN A 27 -3.63 -12.58 -15.37
C GLN A 27 -4.75 -12.80 -16.39
N GLN A 28 -5.99 -12.89 -15.93
CA GLN A 28 -7.16 -13.12 -16.80
C GLN A 28 -7.60 -11.84 -17.56
N SER A 29 -7.25 -10.64 -17.07
CA SER A 29 -7.75 -9.37 -17.61
C SER A 29 -7.01 -8.81 -18.83
N VAL A 30 -6.66 -9.65 -19.81
CA VAL A 30 -6.06 -9.20 -21.09
C VAL A 30 -7.16 -8.92 -22.12
N GLU A 31 -8.01 -7.93 -21.86
CA GLU A 31 -8.94 -7.43 -22.88
C GLU A 31 -8.44 -6.10 -23.44
N LEU A 32 -7.90 -6.12 -24.66
CA LEU A 32 -7.59 -4.94 -25.48
C LEU A 32 -8.75 -3.94 -25.50
N LYS A 33 -9.99 -4.43 -25.47
CA LYS A 33 -11.20 -3.60 -25.43
C LYS A 33 -11.26 -2.71 -24.17
N LYS A 34 -10.94 -3.26 -22.99
CA LYS A 34 -10.84 -2.49 -21.73
C LYS A 34 -9.68 -1.49 -21.73
N PHE A 35 -8.61 -1.76 -22.49
CA PHE A 35 -7.53 -0.80 -22.64
C PHE A 35 -8.01 0.47 -23.36
N TYR A 36 -8.76 0.32 -24.46
CA TYR A 36 -9.30 1.44 -25.23
C TYR A 36 -10.45 2.19 -24.55
N GLU A 37 -11.17 1.55 -23.62
CA GLU A 37 -12.19 2.20 -22.78
C GLU A 37 -11.58 3.12 -21.71
N ASN A 38 -10.30 2.93 -21.36
CA ASN A 38 -9.59 3.78 -20.42
C ASN A 38 -8.99 5.00 -21.12
N LYS A 39 -8.93 6.14 -20.41
CA LYS A 39 -8.18 7.32 -20.87
C LYS A 39 -6.70 6.98 -21.03
N VAL A 40 -6.24 6.83 -22.27
CA VAL A 40 -4.82 6.76 -22.62
C VAL A 40 -4.31 8.19 -22.80
N ASP A 41 -3.15 8.51 -22.23
CA ASP A 41 -2.47 9.77 -22.51
C ASP A 41 -1.79 9.70 -23.88
N HIS A 42 -2.40 10.36 -24.87
CA HIS A 42 -1.90 10.36 -26.24
C HIS A 42 -0.55 11.07 -26.40
N ILE A 43 -0.20 12.02 -25.52
CA ILE A 43 1.08 12.73 -25.59
C ILE A 43 2.19 11.78 -25.18
N LYS A 44 2.04 11.12 -24.01
CA LYS A 44 3.00 10.10 -23.54
C LYS A 44 3.11 8.95 -24.55
N PHE A 45 1.98 8.48 -25.08
CA PHE A 45 1.95 7.42 -26.09
C PHE A 45 2.85 7.72 -27.30
N ASN A 46 2.68 8.90 -27.92
CA ASN A 46 3.47 9.28 -29.09
C ASN A 46 4.97 9.40 -28.77
N PHE A 47 5.32 10.02 -27.63
CA PHE A 47 6.72 10.14 -27.23
C PHE A 47 7.35 8.81 -26.87
N ASP A 48 6.64 7.93 -26.17
CA ASP A 48 7.19 6.62 -25.82
C ASP A 48 7.42 5.76 -27.06
N MET A 49 6.51 5.79 -28.04
CA MET A 49 6.71 5.10 -29.33
C MET A 49 7.91 5.67 -30.10
N GLN A 50 8.00 7.01 -30.18
CA GLN A 50 9.05 7.67 -30.97
C GLN A 50 10.44 7.56 -30.33
N PHE A 51 10.54 7.73 -29.00
CA PHE A 51 11.82 7.80 -28.29
C PHE A 51 12.32 6.46 -27.78
N ASN A 52 11.43 5.49 -27.52
CA ASN A 52 11.83 4.15 -27.11
C ASN A 52 11.79 3.13 -28.26
N GLU A 53 11.46 3.57 -29.48
CA GLU A 53 11.38 2.72 -30.68
C GLU A 53 10.48 1.49 -30.52
N ILE A 54 9.39 1.63 -29.74
CA ILE A 54 8.42 0.56 -29.48
C ILE A 54 7.19 0.70 -30.38
N ASP A 55 6.63 -0.43 -30.79
CA ASP A 55 5.40 -0.45 -31.56
C ASP A 55 4.15 -0.31 -30.66
N ILE A 56 2.98 -0.17 -31.31
CA ILE A 56 1.71 0.00 -30.59
C ILE A 56 1.34 -1.22 -29.74
N GLN A 57 1.67 -2.44 -30.17
CA GLN A 57 1.32 -3.65 -29.45
C GLN A 57 2.18 -3.79 -28.19
N ASP A 58 3.47 -3.52 -28.31
CA ASP A 58 4.41 -3.53 -27.20
C ASP A 58 4.10 -2.44 -26.18
N TYR A 59 3.76 -1.22 -26.63
CA TYR A 59 3.29 -0.17 -25.73
C TYR A 59 2.04 -0.59 -24.94
N VAL A 60 1.03 -1.12 -25.63
CA VAL A 60 -0.23 -1.54 -25.00
C VAL A 60 0.03 -2.64 -23.97
N LYS A 61 0.87 -3.62 -24.30
CA LYS A 61 1.27 -4.68 -23.39
C LYS A 61 2.00 -4.14 -22.17
N ALA A 62 2.95 -3.22 -22.36
CA ALA A 62 3.69 -2.58 -21.28
C ALA A 62 2.77 -1.79 -20.33
N GLU A 63 1.81 -1.02 -20.86
CA GLU A 63 0.85 -0.29 -20.03
C GLU A 63 -0.14 -1.21 -19.29
N ILE A 64 -0.55 -2.33 -19.90
CA ILE A 64 -1.36 -3.35 -19.21
C ILE A 64 -0.57 -3.92 -18.04
N THR A 65 0.67 -4.35 -18.27
CA THR A 65 1.56 -4.87 -17.22
C THR A 65 1.76 -3.85 -16.11
N ARG A 66 2.05 -2.58 -16.45
CA ARG A 66 2.20 -1.50 -15.46
C ARG A 66 0.94 -1.28 -14.62
N LYS A 67 -0.25 -1.41 -15.22
CA LYS A 67 -1.52 -1.34 -14.48
C LYS A 67 -1.70 -2.52 -13.55
N HIS A 68 -1.40 -3.74 -14.00
CA HIS A 68 -1.42 -4.93 -13.15
C HIS A 68 -0.46 -4.79 -11.96
N ASP A 69 0.77 -4.33 -12.20
CA ASP A 69 1.76 -4.09 -11.15
C ASP A 69 1.24 -3.10 -10.10
N LYS A 70 0.54 -2.03 -10.52
CA LYS A 70 -0.08 -1.09 -9.59
C LYS A 70 -1.17 -1.77 -8.73
N THR A 71 -2.04 -2.57 -9.35
CA THR A 71 -3.09 -3.32 -8.64
C THR A 71 -2.49 -4.30 -7.65
N ILE A 72 -1.47 -5.06 -8.07
CA ILE A 72 -0.76 -6.03 -7.23
C ILE A 72 -0.06 -5.33 -6.07
N ASN A 73 0.64 -4.21 -6.30
CA ASN A 73 1.27 -3.44 -5.23
C ASN A 73 0.26 -2.94 -4.19
N ASN A 74 -0.92 -2.50 -4.61
CA ASN A 74 -2.00 -2.12 -3.70
C ASN A 74 -2.50 -3.33 -2.90
N ALA A 75 -2.65 -4.50 -3.55
CA ALA A 75 -3.08 -5.73 -2.90
C ALA A 75 -2.07 -6.23 -1.86
N ILE A 76 -0.76 -6.08 -2.13
CA ILE A 76 0.29 -6.36 -1.14
C ILE A 76 0.19 -5.41 0.07
N GLY A 77 -0.11 -4.13 -0.15
CA GLY A 77 -0.37 -3.19 0.93
C GLY A 77 -1.54 -3.62 1.82
N LEU A 78 -2.66 -4.02 1.21
CA LEU A 78 -3.82 -4.54 1.92
C LEU A 78 -3.53 -5.86 2.63
N PHE A 79 -2.77 -6.77 2.00
CA PHE A 79 -2.33 -8.01 2.60
C PHE A 79 -1.58 -7.76 3.92
N HIS A 80 -0.64 -6.81 3.95
CA HIS A 80 0.06 -6.45 5.18
C HIS A 80 -0.89 -5.91 6.25
N GLN A 81 -1.87 -5.06 5.89
CA GLN A 81 -2.89 -4.57 6.84
C GLN A 81 -3.74 -5.72 7.40
N ASN A 82 -4.19 -6.63 6.53
CA ASN A 82 -5.02 -7.77 6.91
C ASN A 82 -4.27 -8.72 7.86
N LEU A 83 -2.95 -8.90 7.71
CA LEU A 83 -2.16 -9.67 8.67
C LEU A 83 -2.25 -9.09 10.08
N PHE A 84 -2.16 -7.76 10.24
CA PHE A 84 -2.32 -7.10 11.55
C PHE A 84 -3.72 -7.28 12.14
N ASN A 85 -4.76 -7.35 11.30
CA ASN A 85 -6.12 -7.61 11.76
C ASN A 85 -6.32 -9.03 12.34
N GLY A 86 -5.39 -9.94 12.08
CA GLY A 86 -5.40 -11.28 12.67
C GLY A 86 -4.69 -11.37 14.01
N ILE A 87 -4.04 -10.28 14.47
CA ILE A 87 -3.31 -10.25 15.73
C ILE A 87 -4.27 -9.84 16.84
N ASP A 88 -4.34 -10.65 17.90
CA ASP A 88 -5.19 -10.36 19.06
C ASP A 88 -4.91 -8.97 19.64
N GLY A 89 -5.98 -8.18 19.79
CA GLY A 89 -5.91 -6.82 20.30
C GLY A 89 -5.52 -5.76 19.27
N TYR A 90 -5.39 -6.11 17.99
CA TYR A 90 -5.20 -5.16 16.89
C TYR A 90 -6.35 -5.21 15.89
N GLU A 91 -6.59 -4.08 15.24
CA GLU A 91 -7.62 -3.91 14.22
C GLU A 91 -7.08 -3.07 13.06
N ALA A 92 -7.47 -3.41 11.83
CA ALA A 92 -7.19 -2.64 10.62
C ALA A 92 -8.49 -2.25 9.88
N PRO A 93 -9.38 -1.44 10.50
CA PRO A 93 -10.69 -1.14 9.94
C PRO A 93 -10.58 -0.22 8.71
N PRO A 94 -11.31 -0.50 7.61
CA PRO A 94 -11.28 0.33 6.42
C PRO A 94 -11.80 1.74 6.71
N LEU A 95 -11.25 2.74 6.00
CA LEU A 95 -11.68 4.15 6.04
C LEU A 95 -11.51 4.86 7.41
N SER A 96 -10.66 4.31 8.28
CA SER A 96 -10.54 4.80 9.67
C SER A 96 -9.54 5.93 9.84
N GLY A 97 -8.78 6.30 8.80
CA GLY A 97 -7.74 7.33 8.88
C GLY A 97 -6.47 6.90 9.61
N TYR A 98 -6.30 5.59 9.82
CA TYR A 98 -5.10 4.86 10.19
C TYR A 98 -5.17 3.48 9.51
N ASP A 99 -4.04 2.81 9.38
CA ASP A 99 -3.98 1.45 8.81
C ASP A 99 -4.06 0.39 9.91
N ILE A 100 -3.55 0.67 11.11
CA ILE A 100 -3.60 -0.24 12.26
C ILE A 100 -3.91 0.54 13.54
N ARG A 101 -4.68 -0.06 14.43
CA ARG A 101 -4.88 0.41 15.80
C ARG A 101 -4.84 -0.76 16.78
N LYS A 102 -4.31 -0.54 17.98
CA LYS A 102 -4.52 -1.45 19.12
C LYS A 102 -5.84 -1.12 19.82
N THR A 103 -6.64 -2.13 20.17
CA THR A 103 -8.02 -1.97 20.67
C THR A 103 -8.16 -1.06 21.90
N ASP A 104 -7.12 -0.95 22.72
CA ASP A 104 -7.05 -0.04 23.87
C ASP A 104 -6.70 1.42 23.52
N ASN A 105 -6.54 1.74 22.23
CA ASN A 105 -6.12 3.04 21.69
C ASN A 105 -4.73 3.52 22.14
N THR A 106 -3.86 2.61 22.59
CA THR A 106 -2.48 2.99 22.96
C THR A 106 -1.55 3.04 21.74
N ILE A 107 -1.95 2.46 20.61
CA ILE A 107 -1.17 2.43 19.37
C ILE A 107 -2.06 2.76 18.18
N PHE A 108 -1.56 3.64 17.32
CA PHE A 108 -2.07 3.88 15.96
C PHE A 108 -0.89 3.81 14.99
N ALA A 109 -1.10 3.29 13.79
CA ALA A 109 -0.05 3.25 12.78
C ALA A 109 -0.57 3.49 11.37
N GLU A 110 0.25 4.13 10.55
CA GLU A 110 0.15 4.16 9.09
C GLU A 110 1.25 3.27 8.52
N LEU A 111 0.87 2.33 7.66
CA LEU A 111 1.79 1.43 6.97
C LEU A 111 2.23 2.03 5.64
N LYS A 112 3.52 1.84 5.32
CA LYS A 112 4.09 2.02 4.00
C LYS A 112 4.81 0.74 3.60
N ASN A 113 4.52 0.27 2.38
CA ASN A 113 5.13 -0.96 1.88
C ASN A 113 6.65 -0.78 1.70
N LYS A 114 7.12 0.40 1.28
CA LYS A 114 8.54 0.72 1.07
C LYS A 114 8.87 2.15 1.50
N HIS A 115 10.08 2.39 1.99
CA HIS A 115 10.60 3.70 2.39
C HIS A 115 10.47 4.82 1.33
N ASN A 116 10.51 4.47 0.03
CA ASN A 116 10.44 5.44 -1.09
C ASN A 116 9.03 5.87 -1.50
N THR A 117 8.01 5.61 -0.67
CA THR A 117 6.61 5.82 -1.08
C THR A 117 6.11 7.25 -0.79
N MET A 118 6.90 8.09 -0.12
CA MET A 118 6.48 9.44 0.25
C MET A 118 7.22 10.53 -0.50
N ASN A 119 6.46 11.34 -1.24
CA ASN A 119 6.86 12.70 -1.62
C ASN A 119 6.48 13.70 -0.50
N SER A 120 6.92 14.95 -0.60
CA SER A 120 6.70 15.98 0.42
C SER A 120 5.24 16.14 0.86
N SER A 121 4.30 16.18 -0.10
CA SER A 121 2.87 16.34 0.19
C SER A 121 2.26 15.10 0.88
N SER A 122 2.68 13.90 0.49
CA SER A 122 2.24 12.67 1.16
C SER A 122 2.83 12.52 2.57
N THR A 123 4.07 12.98 2.80
CA THR A 123 4.69 13.01 4.13
C THR A 123 3.91 13.91 5.09
N GLU A 124 3.58 15.13 4.67
CA GLU A 124 2.79 16.06 5.47
C GLU A 124 1.39 15.50 5.78
N ALA A 125 0.70 14.98 4.76
CA ALA A 125 -0.61 14.38 4.95
C ALA A 125 -0.58 13.19 5.93
N THR A 126 0.42 12.32 5.84
CA THR A 126 0.60 11.21 6.80
C THR A 126 0.90 11.72 8.21
N PHE A 127 1.73 12.75 8.36
CA PHE A 127 1.99 13.35 9.67
C PHE A 127 0.72 13.95 10.29
N LEU A 128 -0.05 14.74 9.53
CA LEU A 128 -1.30 15.33 10.01
C LEU A 128 -2.34 14.26 10.41
N LYS A 129 -2.42 13.17 9.65
CA LYS A 129 -3.27 12.01 10.02
C LYS A 129 -2.86 11.40 11.35
N LEU A 130 -1.58 11.08 11.52
CA LEU A 130 -1.08 10.49 12.77
C LEU A 130 -1.21 11.47 13.95
N LYS A 131 -0.90 12.75 13.74
CA LYS A 131 -1.07 13.82 14.74
C LYS A 131 -2.51 13.91 15.24
N LYS A 132 -3.51 13.81 14.36
CA LYS A 132 -4.93 13.80 14.75
C LYS A 132 -5.24 12.72 15.81
N TRP A 133 -4.62 11.54 15.71
CA TRP A 133 -4.82 10.45 16.66
C TRP A 133 -4.02 10.66 17.95
N ALA A 134 -2.79 11.14 17.85
CA ALA A 134 -1.99 11.52 19.02
C ALA A 134 -2.69 12.62 19.86
N ASP A 135 -3.26 13.63 19.21
CA ASP A 135 -4.00 14.71 19.88
C ASP A 135 -5.29 14.19 20.53
N LYS A 136 -5.98 13.25 19.87
CA LYS A 136 -7.22 12.64 20.39
C LYS A 136 -6.96 11.66 21.54
N TYR A 137 -5.84 10.95 21.52
CA TYR A 137 -5.43 9.96 22.52
C TYR A 137 -4.03 10.31 23.05
N PRO A 138 -3.91 11.20 24.04
CA PRO A 138 -2.61 11.73 24.50
C PRO A 138 -1.62 10.70 25.05
N ASN A 139 -2.12 9.53 25.46
CA ASN A 139 -1.30 8.41 25.94
C ASN A 139 -0.96 7.40 24.83
N SER A 140 -1.32 7.69 23.58
CA SER A 140 -1.04 6.81 22.45
C SER A 140 0.33 7.10 21.83
N THR A 141 0.93 6.08 21.22
CA THR A 141 2.06 6.25 20.31
C THR A 141 1.59 6.04 18.88
N CYS A 142 1.88 7.01 18.02
CA CYS A 142 1.52 6.96 16.60
C CYS A 142 2.76 6.62 15.76
N TYR A 143 2.68 5.54 14.98
CA TYR A 143 3.81 5.05 14.19
C TYR A 143 3.61 5.28 12.70
N LEU A 144 4.69 5.69 12.04
CA LEU A 144 4.89 5.40 10.63
C LEU A 144 5.67 4.10 10.55
N VAL A 145 5.09 3.07 9.93
CA VAL A 145 5.73 1.76 9.80
C VAL A 145 6.11 1.52 8.35
N GLU A 146 7.39 1.26 8.11
CA GLU A 146 7.90 0.88 6.80
C GLU A 146 8.19 -0.62 6.78
N ILE A 147 7.42 -1.39 6.00
CA ILE A 147 7.60 -2.85 5.91
C ILE A 147 8.95 -3.18 5.28
N ILE A 148 9.32 -2.47 4.21
CA ILE A 148 10.63 -2.55 3.57
C ILE A 148 11.40 -1.25 3.81
N ALA A 149 12.02 -1.18 4.99
CA ALA A 149 12.95 -0.14 5.41
C ALA A 149 14.38 -0.45 4.93
N THR A 150 15.22 0.58 4.76
CA THR A 150 16.66 0.40 4.46
C THR A 150 17.43 -0.15 5.66
N GLN A 151 16.98 0.19 6.86
CA GLN A 151 17.51 -0.28 8.12
C GLN A 151 16.35 -0.46 9.11
N SER A 152 16.44 -1.47 9.98
CA SER A 152 15.52 -1.59 11.12
C SER A 152 15.75 -0.44 12.09
N GLN A 153 14.69 0.28 12.44
CA GLN A 153 14.76 1.46 13.28
C GLN A 153 13.47 1.66 14.07
N ASP A 154 13.61 2.24 15.25
CA ASP A 154 12.53 2.76 16.09
C ASP A 154 13.00 4.11 16.62
N ILE A 155 12.64 5.17 15.90
CA ILE A 155 13.12 6.54 16.14
C ILE A 155 11.96 7.52 16.05
N LEU A 156 12.12 8.66 16.70
CA LEU A 156 11.17 9.77 16.56
C LEU A 156 11.16 10.25 15.11
N TRP A 157 10.03 10.04 14.43
CA TRP A 157 9.86 10.49 13.06
C TRP A 157 9.70 12.02 12.99
N THR A 158 10.64 12.68 12.31
CA THR A 158 10.63 14.12 12.06
C THR A 158 10.42 14.37 10.56
N PRO A 159 9.18 14.68 10.12
CA PRO A 159 8.92 14.94 8.71
C PRO A 159 9.67 16.20 8.26
N LYS A 160 10.46 16.07 7.18
CA LYS A 160 11.33 17.15 6.67
C LYS A 160 10.59 18.38 6.10
N CYS A 161 9.26 18.36 6.02
CA CYS A 161 8.47 19.39 5.32
C CYS A 161 7.71 20.36 6.23
N ILE A 162 7.92 20.35 7.53
CA ILE A 162 7.21 21.28 8.43
C ILE A 162 8.08 22.52 8.65
N CYS A 163 7.87 23.53 7.80
CA CYS A 163 8.19 24.90 8.15
C CYS A 163 7.10 25.41 9.10
N TYR A 164 7.42 25.58 10.38
CA TYR A 164 6.69 26.51 11.26
C TYR A 164 7.46 27.83 11.30
#